data_AF-B8GMH7-F1
#
_entry.id   AF-B8GMH7-F1
#
_cell.length_a   1.000
_cell.length_b   1.000
_cell.length_c   1.000
_cell.angle_alpha   90.00
_cell.angle_beta   90.00
_cell.angle_gamma   90.00
#
_symmetry.space_group_name_H-M   'P 1'
#
loop_
_entity.id
_entity.type
_entity.pdbx_description
1 polymer ?
#
loop_
_entity_poly.entity_id
_entity_poly.type
_entity_poly.pdbx_seq_one_letter_code
_entity_poly.pdbx_strand_id
1 'polypeptide(L)' 'MKVERRDDEHLSLSFDVEEGLRLARLINARASGMRTGCLELSSLLEQAWYGSRNHFRQPPHAFDQHAPKAPSSGG' A
#
# COMPACT_ATOMS: atom_id res chain seq x y z
N MET A 1 -7.75 -0.50 -14.85
CA MET A 1 -8.05 -1.85 -14.30
C MET A 1 -8.13 -2.91 -15.41
N LYS A 2 -7.52 -4.09 -15.20
CA LYS A 2 -7.64 -5.30 -16.04
C LYS A 2 -8.16 -6.46 -15.18
N VAL A 3 -9.02 -7.31 -15.75
CA VAL A 3 -9.53 -8.52 -15.10
C VAL A 3 -9.27 -9.72 -15.99
N GLU A 4 -8.70 -10.77 -15.42
CA GLU A 4 -8.41 -12.01 -16.13
C GLU A 4 -8.92 -13.20 -15.31
N ARG A 5 -9.55 -14.16 -15.98
CA ARG A 5 -9.88 -15.45 -15.35
C ARG A 5 -8.65 -16.34 -15.44
N ARG A 6 -8.17 -16.85 -14.31
CA ARG A 6 -7.04 -17.80 -14.27
C ARG A 6 -7.51 -19.24 -14.46
N ASP A 7 -8.59 -19.59 -13.77
CA ASP A 7 -9.28 -20.88 -13.87
C ASP A 7 -10.75 -20.72 -13.44
N ASP A 8 -11.46 -21.82 -13.17
CA ASP A 8 -12.88 -21.80 -12.84
C ASP A 8 -13.20 -21.12 -11.50
N GLU A 9 -12.23 -21.03 -10.59
CA GLU A 9 -12.41 -20.51 -9.23
C GLU A 9 -11.61 -19.23 -8.95
N HIS A 10 -10.61 -18.91 -9.78
CA HIS A 10 -9.69 -17.79 -9.54
C HIS A 10 -9.77 -16.69 -10.60
N LEU A 11 -9.77 -15.45 -10.11
CA LEU A 11 -9.67 -14.23 -10.91
C LEU A 11 -8.40 -13.46 -10.53
N SER A 12 -7.76 -12.85 -11.52
CA SER A 12 -6.69 -11.88 -11.34
C SER A 12 -7.18 -10.49 -11.70
N LEU A 13 -6.91 -9.55 -10.80
CA LEU A 13 -7.24 -8.15 -10.95
C LEU A 13 -5.92 -7.37 -11.00
N SER A 14 -5.74 -6.52 -12.00
CA SER A 14 -4.61 -5.60 -12.09
C SER A 14 -5.13 -4.16 -12.06
N PHE A 15 -4.54 -3.36 -11.18
CA PHE A 15 -4.90 -1.97 -10.96
C PHE A 15 -3.68 -1.10 -11.12
N ASP A 16 -3.90 0.12 -11.61
CA ASP A 16 -2.96 1.19 -11.29
C ASP A 16 -3.04 1.49 -9.79
N VAL A 17 -1.92 1.88 -9.19
CA VAL A 17 -1.80 2.09 -7.74
C VAL A 17 -2.89 3.03 -7.19
N GLU A 18 -3.17 4.12 -7.89
CA GLU A 18 -4.20 5.10 -7.47
C GLU A 18 -5.63 4.57 -7.70
N GLU A 19 -5.85 3.75 -8.73
CA GLU A 19 -7.14 3.09 -8.94
C GLU A 19 -7.44 2.11 -7.80
N GLY A 20 -6.43 1.34 -7.38
CA GLY A 20 -6.54 0.40 -6.26
C GLY A 20 -6.95 1.10 -4.96
N LEU A 21 -6.28 2.21 -4.62
CA LEU A 21 -6.65 3.00 -3.44
C LEU A 21 -8.07 3.56 -3.52
N ARG A 22 -8.47 4.05 -4.70
CA ARG A 22 -9.82 4.59 -4.90
C ARG A 22 -10.88 3.52 -4.66
N LEU A 23 -10.66 2.30 -5.16
CA LEU A 23 -11.57 1.18 -4.93
C LEU A 23 -11.66 0.80 -3.45
N ALA A 24 -10.52 0.71 -2.75
CA ALA A 24 -10.51 0.43 -1.31
C ALA A 24 -11.35 1.45 -0.51
N ARG A 25 -11.17 2.74 -0.80
CA ARG A 25 -11.94 3.83 -0.16
C ARG A 25 -13.45 3.71 -0.41
N LEU A 26 -13.86 3.33 -1.62
CA LEU A 26 -15.27 3.12 -1.95
C LEU A 26 -15.87 1.94 -1.20
N ILE A 27 -15.13 0.84 -1.05
CA ILE A 27 -15.54 -0.31 -0.25
C ILE A 27 -15.68 0.09 1.22
N ASN A 28 -14.66 0.75 1.77
CA ASN A 28 -14.65 1.19 3.17
C ASN A 28 -15.76 2.20 3.48
N ALA A 29 -16.12 3.08 2.54
CA ALA A 29 -17.24 4.01 2.70
C ALA A 29 -18.62 3.31 2.85
N ARG A 30 -18.71 2.02 2.48
CA ARG A 30 -19.90 1.18 2.60
C ARG A 30 -19.67 -0.03 3.50
N ALA A 31 -18.65 0.01 4.37
CA ALA A 31 -18.18 -1.15 5.13
C ALA A 31 -19.29 -1.88 5.91
N SER A 32 -20.24 -1.15 6.48
CA SER A 32 -21.36 -1.73 7.24
C SER A 32 -22.26 -2.68 6.43
N GLY A 33 -22.28 -2.54 5.11
CA GLY A 33 -23.07 -3.38 4.19
C GLY A 33 -22.23 -4.35 3.37
N MET A 34 -20.91 -4.41 3.57
CA MET A 34 -20.00 -5.21 2.76
C MET A 34 -19.72 -6.57 3.39
N ARG A 35 -19.56 -7.58 2.54
CA ARG A 35 -19.11 -8.92 2.97
C ARG A 35 -17.64 -8.87 3.37
N THR A 36 -17.23 -9.77 4.25
CA THR A 36 -15.84 -9.90 4.74
C THR A 36 -14.82 -9.94 3.59
N GLY A 37 -15.07 -10.72 2.54
CA GLY A 37 -14.14 -10.79 1.40
C GLY A 37 -13.94 -9.47 0.65
N CYS A 38 -14.94 -8.58 0.63
CA CYS A 38 -14.77 -7.24 0.08
C CYS A 38 -13.90 -6.37 0.98
N LEU A 39 -14.06 -6.49 2.30
CA LEU A 39 -13.23 -5.78 3.28
C LEU A 39 -11.77 -6.26 3.25
N GLU A 40 -11.56 -7.56 3.06
CA GLU A 40 -10.23 -8.15 2.86
C GLU A 40 -9.58 -7.60 1.59
N LEU A 41 -10.31 -7.55 0.47
CA LEU A 41 -9.82 -6.94 -0.77
C LEU A 41 -9.44 -5.46 -0.55
N SER A 42 -10.28 -4.70 0.16
CA SER A 42 -9.98 -3.30 0.52
C SER A 42 -8.67 -3.17 1.29
N SER A 43 -8.47 -4.02 2.31
CA SER A 43 -7.24 -4.04 3.10
C SER A 43 -6.01 -4.35 2.24
N LEU A 44 -6.09 -5.34 1.34
CA LEU A 44 -4.99 -5.70 0.45
C LEU A 44 -4.61 -4.55 -0.50
N LEU A 45 -5.60 -3.84 -1.04
CA LEU A 45 -5.38 -2.69 -1.91
C LEU A 45 -4.72 -1.51 -1.17
N GLU A 46 -5.11 -1.24 0.08
CA GLU A 46 -4.45 -0.23 0.91
C GLU A 46 -3.00 -0.62 1.23
N GLN A 47 -2.75 -1.88 1.58
CA GLN A 47 -1.39 -2.40 1.81
C GLN A 47 -0.50 -2.24 0.56
N ALA A 48 -1.02 -2.58 -0.62
CA ALA A 48 -0.31 -2.41 -1.88
C ALA A 48 0.02 -0.92 -2.15
N TRP A 49 -0.92 -0.02 -1.88
CA TRP A 49 -0.70 1.43 -2.02
C TRP A 49 0.39 1.93 -1.06
N TYR A 50 0.31 1.59 0.23
CA TYR A 50 1.36 1.95 1.19
C TYR A 50 2.72 1.38 0.79
N GLY A 51 2.77 0.11 0.37
CA GLY A 51 3.98 -0.54 -0.12
C GLY A 51 4.58 0.17 -1.34
N SER A 52 3.75 0.62 -2.29
CA SER A 52 4.22 1.32 -3.48
C SER A 52 4.86 2.68 -3.19
N ARG A 53 4.42 3.36 -2.13
CA ARG A 53 4.93 4.66 -1.69
C ARG A 53 6.02 4.58 -0.65
N ASN A 54 6.25 3.39 -0.10
CA ASN A 54 7.30 3.17 0.86
C ASN A 54 8.65 3.13 0.16
N HIS A 55 9.15 4.33 -0.17
CA HIS A 55 10.51 4.55 -0.66
C HIS A 55 11.52 4.65 0.47
N PHE A 56 11.13 4.35 1.72
CA PHE A 56 12.07 4.34 2.82
C PHE A 56 13.20 3.35 2.47
N ARG A 57 14.39 3.91 2.36
CA ARG A 57 15.64 3.19 2.29
C ARG A 57 16.41 3.68 3.50
N GLN A 58 16.85 2.74 4.35
CA GLN A 58 17.83 3.11 5.35
C GLN A 58 19.02 3.75 4.62
N PRO A 59 19.46 4.95 5.03
CA PRO A 59 20.63 5.55 4.42
C PRO A 59 21.81 4.58 4.61
N PRO A 60 22.70 4.46 3.61
CA PRO A 60 23.96 3.76 3.82
C PRO A 60 24.67 4.42 5.02
N HIS A 61 25.22 3.59 5.93
CA HIS A 61 25.90 4.04 7.15
C HIS A 61 25.00 4.60 8.28
N ALA A 62 23.70 4.26 8.33
CA ALA A 62 22.76 4.72 9.37
C ALA A 62 23.20 4.43 10.83
N PHE A 63 24.10 3.47 11.02
CA PHE A 63 24.64 3.08 12.33
C PHE A 63 26.18 3.12 12.40
N ASP A 64 26.86 3.73 11.42
CA ASP A 64 28.31 3.82 11.45
C ASP A 64 28.78 4.93 12.41
N GLN A 65 29.94 4.72 13.04
CA GLN A 65 30.59 5.72 13.91
C GLN A 65 30.89 7.06 13.19
N HIS A 66 30.86 7.08 11.85
CA HIS A 66 31.10 8.26 11.01
C HIS A 66 29.81 8.88 10.44
N ALA A 67 28.62 8.49 10.92
CA ALA A 67 27.37 9.13 10.51
C ALA A 67 27.48 10.66 10.65
N PRO A 68 27.08 11.46 9.63
CA PRO A 68 27.11 12.91 9.72
C PRO A 68 26.32 13.35 10.95
N LYS A 69 26.98 14.02 11.90
CA LYS A 69 26.29 14.59 13.07
C LYS A 69 25.22 15.54 12.54
N ALA A 70 23.96 15.29 12.91
CA ALA A 70 22.87 16.20 12.61
C ALA A 70 23.27 17.62 13.08
N PRO A 71 23.07 18.67 12.28
CA PRO A 71 23.40 20.02 12.71
C PRO A 71 22.55 20.32 13.93
N SER A 72 23.21 20.50 15.09
CA SER A 72 22.56 21.03 16.27
C SER A 72 22.04 22.42 15.90
N SER A 73 20.73 22.61 15.95
CA SER A 73 20.11 23.93 15.94
C SER A 73 20.66 24.73 17.12
N GLY A 74 21.67 25.56 16.84
CA GLY A 74 22.24 26.54 17.76
C GLY A 74 21.25 27.68 17.95
N GLY A 75 21.09 28.10 19.21
CA GLY A 75 20.17 29.14 19.65
C GLY A 75 20.62 30.56 19.38
#